data_AF-A0A8X8WVD4-F1
#
_entry.id   AF-A0A8X8WVD4-F1
#
_cell.length_a   1.000
_cell.length_b   1.000
_cell.length_c   1.000
_cell.angle_alpha   90.00
_cell.angle_beta   90.00
_cell.angle_gamma   90.00
#
_symmetry.space_group_name_H-M   'P 1'
#
loop_
_entity.id
_entity.type
_entity.pdbx_description
1 polymer ?
#
loop_
_entity_poly.entity_id
_entity_poly.type
_entity_poly.pdbx_seq_one_letter_code
_entity_poly.pdbx_strand_id
1 'polypeptide(L)' 'MMTDPAQKLYAKMRLWEFPDQYVVEPTDGSSASLLAVSRLDGSMNLVGEIPQCSKLRVPKIQTIYGVVGY' A
#
# COMPACT_ATOMS: atom_id res chain seq x y z
N MET A 1 -8.51 26.94 9.96
CA MET A 1 -8.99 25.56 9.68
C MET A 1 -8.09 24.64 10.48
N MET A 2 -8.63 24.03 11.54
CA MET A 2 -7.93 23.04 12.36
C MET A 2 -7.71 21.80 11.49
N THR A 3 -6.46 21.42 11.25
CA THR A 3 -6.14 20.09 10.75
C THR A 3 -6.24 19.15 11.92
N ASP A 4 -7.38 18.48 12.07
CA ASP A 4 -7.54 17.41 13.04
C ASP A 4 -6.46 16.35 12.77
N PRO A 5 -5.59 16.02 13.74
CA PRO A 5 -4.62 14.93 13.57
C PRO A 5 -5.31 13.57 13.33
N ALA A 6 -6.62 13.50 13.60
CA ALA A 6 -7.48 12.37 13.28
C ALA A 6 -7.71 12.14 11.77
N GLN A 7 -7.65 13.19 10.93
CA GLN A 7 -7.79 13.03 9.46
C GLN A 7 -6.57 12.33 8.85
N LYS A 8 -5.41 12.36 9.52
CA LYS A 8 -4.19 11.66 9.09
C LYS A 8 -4.18 10.16 9.42
N LEU A 9 -5.12 9.70 10.26
CA LEU A 9 -5.18 8.32 10.76
C LEU A 9 -6.05 7.39 9.90
N TYR A 10 -6.96 7.96 9.09
CA TYR A 10 -7.82 7.22 8.17
C TYR A 10 -7.33 7.29 6.73
N ALA A 11 -6.01 7.18 6.52
CA ALA A 11 -5.47 6.99 5.18
C ALA A 11 -6.00 5.67 4.62
N LYS A 12 -7.01 5.76 3.75
CA LYS A 12 -7.49 4.63 2.95
C LYS A 12 -6.31 4.19 2.09
N MET A 13 -5.90 2.95 2.21
CA MET A 13 -4.83 2.38 1.39
C MET A 13 -5.36 1.19 0.58
N ARG A 14 -4.73 0.91 -0.54
CA ARG A 14 -4.98 -0.26 -1.38
C ARG A 14 -3.84 -1.22 -1.19
N LEU A 15 -4.13 -2.38 -0.61
CA LEU A 15 -3.23 -3.52 -0.55
C LEU A 15 -3.40 -4.32 -1.85
N TRP A 16 -2.31 -4.42 -2.59
CA TRP A 16 -2.15 -5.24 -3.76
C TRP A 16 -1.42 -6.52 -3.35
N GLU A 17 -2.16 -7.61 -3.28
CA GLU A 17 -1.61 -8.93 -3.00
C GLU A 17 -1.20 -9.59 -4.31
N PHE A 18 0.12 -9.72 -4.52
CA PHE A 18 0.72 -10.53 -5.57
C PHE A 18 1.14 -11.89 -5.00
N PRO A 19 1.27 -12.93 -5.84
CA PRO A 19 1.78 -14.22 -5.38
C PRO A 19 3.20 -14.13 -4.79
N ASP A 20 4.01 -13.18 -5.26
CA ASP A 20 5.41 -13.01 -4.88
C ASP A 20 5.64 -11.91 -3.82
N GLN A 21 4.72 -10.94 -3.72
CA GLN A 21 4.89 -9.75 -2.88
C GLN A 21 3.56 -9.09 -2.52
N TYR A 22 3.57 -8.18 -1.54
CA TYR A 22 2.45 -7.33 -1.15
C TYR A 22 2.82 -5.88 -1.42
N VAL A 23 1.96 -5.10 -2.05
CA VAL A 23 2.23 -3.67 -2.30
C VAL A 23 1.13 -2.83 -1.70
N VAL A 24 1.49 -1.86 -0.87
CA VAL A 24 0.55 -0.94 -0.22
C VAL A 24 0.61 0.41 -0.92
N GLU A 25 -0.51 0.82 -1.49
CA GLU A 25 -0.70 2.10 -2.16
C GLU A 25 -1.55 3.03 -1.28
N PRO A 26 -1.07 4.22 -0.91
CA PRO A 26 -1.92 5.22 -0.28
C PRO A 26 -2.91 5.80 -1.30
N THR A 27 -4.20 5.65 -1.02
CA THR A 27 -5.28 6.25 -1.84
C THR A 27 -5.62 7.69 -1.41
N ASP A 28 -4.90 8.21 -0.41
CA ASP A 28 -5.09 9.54 0.16
C ASP A 28 -4.68 10.70 -0.77
N GLY A 29 -4.20 10.40 -1.99
CA GLY A 29 -3.75 11.40 -2.96
C GLY A 29 -2.43 12.08 -2.58
N SER A 30 -1.87 11.75 -1.41
CA SER A 30 -0.48 12.06 -1.09
C SER A 30 0.43 11.28 -2.04
N SER A 31 1.38 11.95 -2.70
CA SER A 31 2.44 11.33 -3.53
C SER A 31 3.45 10.54 -2.69
N ALA A 32 2.96 9.80 -1.70
CA ALA A 32 3.75 8.94 -0.85
C ALA A 32 4.18 7.69 -1.62
N SER A 33 5.42 7.27 -1.39
CA SER A 33 5.97 6.05 -1.98
C SER A 33 5.13 4.84 -1.58
N LEU A 34 4.96 3.92 -2.52
CA LEU A 34 4.26 2.66 -2.31
C LEU A 34 5.18 1.74 -1.49
N LEU A 35 4.62 0.93 -0.61
CA LEU A 35 5.40 0.00 0.20
C LEU A 35 5.25 -1.42 -0.35
N ALA A 36 6.32 -1.96 -0.94
CA ALA A 36 6.41 -3.31 -1.46
C ALA A 36 7.10 -4.25 -0.47
N VAL A 37 6.40 -5.27 -0.01
CA VAL A 37 6.92 -6.33 0.88
C VAL A 37 7.08 -7.60 0.08
N SER A 38 8.31 -8.11 -0.05
CA SER A 38 8.54 -9.40 -0.69
C SER A 38 8.01 -10.52 0.20
N ARG A 39 7.24 -11.45 -0.35
CA ARG A 39 6.78 -12.65 0.37
C ARG A 39 7.91 -13.68 0.53
N LEU A 40 8.94 -13.59 -0.31
CA LEU A 40 10.08 -14.51 -0.29
C LEU A 40 10.95 -14.33 0.95
N ASP A 41 11.23 -13.08 1.31
CA ASP A 41 12.19 -12.72 2.36
C ASP A 41 11.59 -11.80 3.45
N GLY A 42 10.42 -11.22 3.21
CA GLY A 42 9.84 -10.20 4.09
C GLY A 42 10.47 -8.82 3.92
N SER A 43 11.43 -8.64 3.01
CA SER A 43 12.04 -7.34 2.71
C SER A 43 11.00 -6.31 2.30
N MET A 44 11.03 -5.17 2.99
CA MET A 44 10.18 -4.01 2.72
C MET A 44 10.95 -3.00 1.89
N ASN A 45 10.45 -2.67 0.70
CA ASN A 45 11.04 -1.75 -0.26
C ASN A 45 10.04 -0.65 -0.58
N LEU A 46 10.51 0.59 -0.66
CA LEU A 46 9.70 1.70 -1.13
C LEU A 46 9.78 1.75 -2.66
N VAL A 47 8.65 1.62 -3.34
CA VAL A 47 8.54 1.65 -4.80
C VAL A 47 7.74 2.87 -5.25
N GLY A 48 8.12 3.45 -6.38
CA GLY A 48 7.43 4.62 -6.95
C GLY A 48 6.18 4.26 -7.75
N GLU A 49 6.10 3.01 -8.23
CA GLU A 49 5.02 2.51 -9.08
C GLU A 49 4.62 1.08 -8.70
N ILE A 50 3.37 0.73 -8.99
CA ILE A 50 2.87 -0.63 -8.79
C ILE A 50 3.60 -1.54 -9.78
N PRO A 51 4.22 -2.66 -9.31
CA PRO A 51 4.89 -3.58 -10.21
C PRO A 51 3.91 -4.09 -11.28
N GLN A 52 4.38 -4.20 -12.52
CA GLN A 52 3.55 -4.45 -13.70
C GLN A 52 2.57 -5.61 -13.48
N CYS A 53 1.28 -5.28 -13.44
CA CYS A 53 0.19 -6.25 -13.44
C CYS A 53 0.13 -6.95 -14.81
N SER A 54 0.78 -8.10 -14.94
CA SER A 54 0.60 -8.95 -16.12
C SER A 54 -0.73 -9.71 -16.02
N LYS A 55 -1.47 -9.86 -17.14
CA LYS A 55 -2.76 -10.61 -17.20
C LYS A 55 -2.71 -12.02 -16.60
N LEU A 56 -1.53 -12.63 -16.49
CA LEU A 56 -1.28 -13.95 -15.89
C LEU A 56 -1.25 -13.94 -14.36
N ARG A 57 -1.12 -12.76 -13.73
CA ARG A 57 -1.05 -12.57 -12.28
C ARG A 57 -1.99 -11.44 -11.92
N VAL A 58 -3.27 -11.77 -11.73
CA VAL A 58 -4.26 -10.81 -11.24
C VAL A 58 -3.95 -10.56 -9.76
N PRO A 59 -3.44 -9.39 -9.36
CA PRO A 59 -3.27 -9.11 -7.94
C PRO A 59 -4.64 -8.95 -7.30
N LYS A 60 -4.79 -9.48 -6.08
CA LYS A 60 -5.99 -9.20 -5.29
C LYS A 60 -5.84 -7.81 -4.71
N ILE A 61 -6.75 -6.92 -5.10
CA ILE A 61 -6.79 -5.55 -4.60
C ILE A 61 -7.76 -5.53 -3.43
N GLN A 62 -7.27 -5.23 -2.24
CA GLN A 62 -8.08 -5.07 -1.05
C GLN A 62 -7.91 -3.66 -0.51
N THR A 63 -9.03 -3.01 -0.15
CA THR A 63 -8.95 -1.73 0.53
C THR A 63 -8.71 -1.99 2.01
N ILE A 64 -7.61 -1.47 2.53
CA ILE A 64 -7.28 -1.52 3.94
C ILE A 64 -7.40 -0.12 4.54
N TYR A 65 -7.86 -0.07 5.79
CA TYR A 65 -7.99 1.15 6.56
C TYR A 65 -7.17 0.93 7.83
N GLY A 66 -6.11 1.70 8.04
CA GLY A 66 -5.40 1.62 9.32
C GLY A 66 -3.99 2.16 9.32
N VAL A 67 -3.76 3.09 10.24
CA VAL A 67 -2.47 3.27 10.91
C VAL A 67 -2.28 2.13 11.90
N VAL A 68 -1.30 1.25 11.67
CA VAL A 68 -0.69 0.44 12.74
C VAL A 68 0.64 1.11 13.06
N GLY A 69 0.65 1.86 14.15
CA GLY A 69 1.85 2.29 14.85
C GLY A 69 1.58 2.10 16.34
N TYR A 70 2.32 1.21 16.99
CA TYR A 70 2.42 1.16 18.44
C TYR A 70 3.53 2.10 18.92
#